data_AF-A0A0F7JKY9-F1
#
_entry.id   AF-A0A0F7JKY9-F1
#
_cell.length_a   1.000
_cell.length_b   1.000
_cell.length_c   1.000
_cell.angle_alpha   90.00
_cell.angle_beta   90.00
_cell.angle_gamma   90.00
#
_symmetry.space_group_name_H-M   'P 1'
#
loop_
_entity.id
_entity.type
_entity.pdbx_description
1 polymer ?
#
loop_
_entity_poly.entity_id
_entity_poly.type
_entity_poly.pdbx_seq_one_letter_code
_entity_poly.pdbx_strand_id
1 'polypeptide(L)'
;MGEAKRRKQLGLMPTVHPFEAQLDADGTLTFTQVPDDATLRGKIEQALRLVLPYGAAWDSQFRTQLVLHGRVDDTLTTAEDVAALPVAPHRHVTGELTTGGQPHEGDIRVDGGHVRLRGVQHSFDGQRWEAFPANADPNAAVRRLLNHPAARLTGETVASYAIEQYREGRTDIDPEPPAELLEAIEGLAREYHGESDAEWQDLHLELAPDAGEDSPVAKRVVFDLTQPAPLQTPFSRAFAVLGNVEVVPQEGSAAYTLDGEEWVSYADGQTFEGGLPAELADIFDLDTVPVTVHADGRVEWDEDDIPAEHAERLRTELRDTTGAGTPDDWANWTRQMLENVYAEELVIPDGAELPVPTAVRLDIPLDALTDPDPLAQTFMESEVTFDGQAWRDLYDEELPEELSAVAHPGGLN
;
A
#
# COMPACT_ATOMS: atom_id res chain seq x y z
N MET A 1 22.52 -43.60 -35.42
CA MET A 1 21.53 -43.68 -34.33
C MET A 1 21.16 -42.24 -33.96
N GLY A 2 19.92 -41.81 -34.25
CA GLY A 2 19.55 -40.38 -34.22
C GLY A 2 19.57 -39.77 -32.82
N GLU A 3 19.92 -38.50 -32.74
CA GLU A 3 20.10 -37.72 -31.51
C GLU A 3 18.84 -37.73 -30.61
N ALA A 4 17.64 -37.70 -31.21
CA ALA A 4 16.37 -37.87 -30.51
C ALA A 4 16.22 -39.23 -29.80
N LYS A 5 16.77 -40.31 -30.38
CA LYS A 5 16.73 -41.65 -29.79
C LYS A 5 17.70 -41.77 -28.60
N ARG A 6 18.82 -41.03 -28.65
CA ARG A 6 19.81 -40.93 -27.57
C ARG A 6 19.30 -40.08 -26.41
N ARG A 7 18.63 -38.95 -26.67
CA ARG A 7 17.93 -38.12 -25.66
C ARG A 7 16.80 -38.86 -24.96
N LYS A 8 16.01 -39.64 -25.70
CA LYS A 8 14.95 -40.50 -25.14
C LYS A 8 15.48 -41.56 -24.17
N GLN A 9 16.66 -42.14 -24.43
CA GLN A 9 17.31 -43.10 -23.52
C GLN A 9 17.92 -42.46 -22.28
N LEU A 10 18.19 -41.15 -22.30
CA LEU A 10 18.76 -40.38 -21.19
C LEU A 10 17.71 -39.65 -20.35
N GLY A 11 16.41 -39.82 -20.64
CA GLY A 11 15.34 -39.07 -19.94
C GLY A 11 15.27 -37.58 -20.28
N LEU A 12 15.95 -37.13 -21.35
CA LEU A 12 16.07 -35.72 -21.74
C LEU A 12 14.97 -35.25 -22.73
N MET A 13 13.84 -35.97 -22.79
CA MET A 13 12.70 -35.54 -23.59
C MET A 13 11.82 -34.60 -22.74
N PRO A 14 11.40 -33.45 -23.26
CA PRO A 14 10.41 -32.64 -22.58
C PRO A 14 9.16 -33.47 -22.31
N THR A 15 8.70 -33.47 -21.07
CA THR A 15 7.46 -34.15 -20.67
C THR A 15 6.39 -33.10 -20.46
N VAL A 16 5.22 -33.30 -21.06
CA VAL A 16 4.11 -32.34 -21.06
C VAL A 16 2.98 -32.90 -20.21
N HIS A 17 2.50 -32.09 -19.28
CA HIS A 17 1.48 -32.42 -18.30
C HIS A 17 0.31 -31.45 -18.47
N PRO A 18 -0.79 -31.84 -19.14
CA PRO A 18 -1.94 -30.97 -19.31
C PRO A 18 -2.68 -30.78 -17.98
N PHE A 19 -3.24 -29.59 -17.79
CA PHE A 19 -4.09 -29.28 -16.64
C PHE A 19 -5.29 -28.42 -17.05
N GLU A 20 -6.29 -28.46 -16.19
CA GLU A 20 -7.51 -27.68 -16.24
C GLU A 20 -7.87 -27.27 -14.81
N ALA A 21 -8.09 -25.97 -14.61
CA ALA A 21 -8.37 -25.39 -13.32
C ALA A 21 -9.47 -24.33 -13.42
N GLN A 22 -10.20 -24.17 -12.33
CA GLN A 22 -11.14 -23.09 -12.12
C GLN A 22 -10.63 -22.18 -11.02
N LEU A 23 -10.87 -20.89 -11.18
CA LEU A 23 -10.51 -19.85 -10.23
C LEU A 23 -11.75 -18.99 -9.99
N ASP A 24 -12.13 -18.81 -8.73
CA ASP A 24 -13.23 -17.91 -8.37
C ASP A 24 -12.74 -16.45 -8.17
N ALA A 25 -13.63 -15.60 -7.67
CA ALA A 25 -13.38 -14.19 -7.43
C ALA A 25 -12.35 -13.99 -6.29
N ASP A 26 -12.39 -14.85 -5.27
CA ASP A 26 -11.53 -14.78 -4.08
C ASP A 26 -10.13 -15.37 -4.35
N GLY A 27 -9.92 -15.96 -5.52
CA GLY A 27 -8.64 -16.57 -5.88
C GLY A 27 -8.49 -18.04 -5.44
N THR A 28 -9.59 -18.69 -5.06
CA THR A 28 -9.59 -20.12 -4.75
C THR A 28 -9.45 -20.94 -6.02
N LEU A 29 -8.33 -21.67 -6.11
CA LEU A 29 -8.03 -22.52 -7.26
C LEU A 29 -8.55 -23.94 -7.04
N THR A 30 -9.37 -24.44 -7.97
CA THR A 30 -9.87 -25.82 -7.99
C THR A 30 -9.45 -26.52 -9.28
N PHE A 31 -8.72 -27.63 -9.17
CA PHE A 31 -8.32 -28.42 -10.34
C PHE A 31 -9.43 -29.41 -10.76
N THR A 32 -9.86 -29.34 -12.03
CA THR A 32 -10.70 -30.37 -12.65
C THR A 32 -9.85 -31.45 -13.32
N GLN A 33 -8.67 -31.08 -13.83
CA GLN A 33 -7.67 -32.01 -14.34
C GLN A 33 -6.27 -31.53 -13.96
N VAL A 34 -5.46 -32.40 -13.35
CA VAL A 34 -4.08 -32.07 -12.96
C VAL A 34 -3.28 -33.37 -12.81
N PRO A 35 -1.94 -33.36 -12.92
CA PRO A 35 -1.13 -34.53 -12.59
C PRO A 35 -1.41 -35.06 -11.17
N ASP A 36 -1.37 -36.39 -11.03
CA ASP A 36 -1.48 -37.07 -9.74
C ASP A 36 -0.25 -36.82 -8.84
N ASP A 37 0.88 -36.48 -9.45
CA ASP A 37 2.10 -36.12 -8.75
C ASP A 37 1.92 -34.79 -8.00
N ALA A 38 2.02 -34.83 -6.68
CA ALA A 38 1.84 -33.68 -5.79
C ALA A 38 2.86 -32.56 -6.05
N THR A 39 4.08 -32.89 -6.46
CA THR A 39 5.12 -31.90 -6.78
C THR A 39 4.77 -31.15 -8.06
N LEU A 40 4.34 -31.87 -9.10
CA LEU A 40 3.91 -31.26 -10.35
C LEU A 40 2.65 -30.40 -10.15
N ARG A 41 1.70 -30.89 -9.33
CA ARG A 41 0.50 -30.13 -8.93
C ARG A 41 0.89 -28.83 -8.22
N GLY A 42 1.76 -28.90 -7.22
CA GLY A 42 2.23 -27.72 -6.48
C GLY A 42 2.91 -26.69 -7.38
N LYS A 43 3.71 -27.13 -8.36
CA LYS A 43 4.33 -26.23 -9.36
C LYS A 43 3.30 -25.52 -10.24
N ILE A 44 2.24 -26.23 -10.67
CA ILE A 44 1.15 -25.62 -11.44
C ILE A 44 0.38 -24.63 -10.58
N GLU A 45 0.01 -25.01 -9.36
CA GLU A 45 -0.73 -24.16 -8.43
C GLU A 45 0.03 -22.86 -8.12
N GLN A 46 1.32 -22.96 -7.78
CA GLN A 46 2.16 -21.80 -7.53
C GLN A 46 2.26 -20.89 -8.76
N ALA A 47 2.49 -21.46 -9.94
CA ALA A 47 2.54 -20.69 -11.19
C ALA A 47 1.22 -19.99 -11.50
N LEU A 48 0.07 -20.64 -11.28
CA LEU A 48 -1.24 -20.03 -11.55
C LEU A 48 -1.56 -18.92 -10.55
N ARG A 49 -1.26 -19.10 -9.26
CA ARG A 49 -1.45 -18.06 -8.24
C ARG A 49 -0.57 -16.82 -8.48
N LEU A 50 0.61 -17.01 -9.08
CA LEU A 50 1.50 -15.91 -9.40
C LEU A 50 0.99 -15.02 -10.54
N VAL A 51 0.29 -15.61 -11.53
CA VAL A 51 0.02 -14.92 -12.82
C VAL A 51 -1.46 -14.63 -13.04
N LEU A 52 -2.36 -15.35 -12.37
CA LEU A 52 -3.79 -15.08 -12.48
C LEU A 52 -4.21 -14.06 -11.41
N PRO A 53 -4.77 -12.90 -11.80
CA PRO A 53 -5.22 -11.92 -10.81
C PRO A 53 -6.42 -12.46 -10.02
N TYR A 54 -6.81 -11.82 -8.93
CA TYR A 54 -8.03 -12.15 -8.18
C TYR A 54 -8.52 -10.89 -7.45
N GLY A 55 -9.73 -10.93 -6.89
CA GLY A 55 -10.37 -9.77 -6.27
C GLY A 55 -10.37 -8.53 -7.18
N ALA A 56 -9.96 -7.38 -6.64
CA ALA A 56 -9.91 -6.11 -7.34
C ALA A 56 -9.04 -6.13 -8.62
N ALA A 57 -7.95 -6.90 -8.63
CA ALA A 57 -7.10 -7.03 -9.82
C ALA A 57 -7.81 -7.75 -10.96
N TRP A 58 -8.63 -8.75 -10.63
CA TRP A 58 -9.45 -9.43 -11.64
C TRP A 58 -10.57 -8.52 -12.15
N ASP A 59 -11.23 -7.81 -11.25
CA ASP A 59 -12.27 -6.85 -11.60
C ASP A 59 -11.76 -5.80 -12.59
N SER A 60 -10.63 -5.18 -12.28
CA SER A 60 -9.96 -4.21 -13.15
C SER A 60 -9.59 -4.82 -14.50
N GLN A 61 -8.93 -5.99 -14.51
CA GLN A 61 -8.54 -6.66 -15.75
C GLN A 61 -9.77 -7.01 -16.62
N PHE A 62 -10.82 -7.58 -16.03
CA PHE A 62 -12.01 -8.00 -16.77
C PHE A 62 -12.74 -6.82 -17.39
N ARG A 63 -12.93 -5.73 -16.64
CA ARG A 63 -13.57 -4.50 -17.12
C ARG A 63 -12.73 -3.84 -18.21
N THR A 64 -11.41 -3.86 -18.07
CA THR A 64 -10.48 -3.43 -19.12
C THR A 64 -10.68 -4.24 -20.40
N GLN A 65 -10.80 -5.58 -20.30
CA GLN A 65 -11.07 -6.42 -21.47
C GLN A 65 -12.43 -6.09 -22.11
N LEU A 66 -13.49 -5.85 -21.33
CA LEU A 66 -14.79 -5.41 -21.88
C LEU A 66 -14.64 -4.15 -22.74
N VAL A 67 -13.91 -3.15 -22.24
CA VAL A 67 -13.64 -1.89 -22.95
C VAL A 67 -12.78 -2.13 -24.20
N LEU A 68 -11.67 -2.86 -24.06
CA LEU A 68 -10.76 -3.20 -25.16
C LEU A 68 -11.48 -3.94 -26.29
N HIS A 69 -12.50 -4.75 -25.97
CA HIS A 69 -13.32 -5.47 -26.93
C HIS A 69 -14.54 -4.68 -27.43
N GLY A 70 -14.77 -3.45 -26.95
CA GLY A 70 -15.90 -2.61 -27.34
C GLY A 70 -17.24 -3.20 -26.94
N ARG A 71 -17.27 -3.86 -25.77
CA ARG A 71 -18.49 -4.40 -25.14
C ARG A 71 -19.14 -3.39 -24.20
N VAL A 72 -18.60 -2.17 -24.15
CA VAL A 72 -19.11 -1.04 -23.37
C VAL A 72 -19.53 0.03 -24.36
N ASP A 73 -20.81 0.41 -24.31
CA ASP A 73 -21.38 1.41 -25.22
C ASP A 73 -21.23 2.84 -24.66
N ASP A 74 -21.29 2.99 -23.33
CA ASP A 74 -21.23 4.29 -22.66
C ASP A 74 -19.79 4.74 -22.35
N THR A 75 -19.58 6.07 -22.31
CA THR A 75 -18.28 6.64 -21.97
C THR A 75 -18.06 6.61 -20.46
N LEU A 76 -17.25 5.69 -19.99
CA LEU A 76 -16.77 5.60 -18.60
C LEU A 76 -15.89 6.81 -18.22
N THR A 77 -16.33 7.60 -17.25
CA THR A 77 -15.65 8.83 -16.81
C THR A 77 -15.11 8.71 -15.39
N THR A 78 -15.85 8.05 -14.50
CA THR A 78 -15.50 7.90 -13.07
C THR A 78 -15.16 6.45 -12.70
N ALA A 79 -14.61 6.25 -11.50
CA ALA A 79 -14.43 4.91 -10.94
C ALA A 79 -15.78 4.18 -10.73
N GLU A 80 -16.83 4.91 -10.36
CA GLU A 80 -18.18 4.37 -10.19
C GLU A 80 -18.77 3.86 -11.51
N ASP A 81 -18.57 4.58 -12.62
CA ASP A 81 -19.00 4.14 -13.95
C ASP A 81 -18.38 2.79 -14.31
N VAL A 82 -17.10 2.62 -14.00
CA VAL A 82 -16.36 1.38 -14.24
C VAL A 82 -16.86 0.28 -13.30
N ALA A 83 -17.05 0.57 -12.02
CA ALA A 83 -17.51 -0.38 -11.01
C ALA A 83 -18.91 -0.94 -11.34
N ALA A 84 -19.77 -0.16 -12.00
CA ALA A 84 -21.09 -0.60 -12.46
C ALA A 84 -21.05 -1.70 -13.54
N LEU A 85 -19.91 -1.88 -14.21
CA LEU A 85 -19.74 -2.98 -15.17
C LEU A 85 -19.64 -4.32 -14.43
N PRO A 86 -20.47 -5.32 -14.79
CA PRO A 86 -20.48 -6.61 -14.12
C PRO A 86 -19.21 -7.40 -14.44
N VAL A 87 -18.66 -8.06 -13.43
CA VAL A 87 -17.48 -8.92 -13.54
C VAL A 87 -17.88 -10.37 -13.41
N ALA A 88 -17.36 -11.23 -14.28
CA ALA A 88 -17.59 -12.67 -14.20
C ALA A 88 -16.82 -13.25 -13.00
N PRO A 89 -17.48 -13.85 -12.00
CA PRO A 89 -16.81 -14.34 -10.79
C PRO A 89 -16.02 -15.63 -11.03
N HIS A 90 -16.29 -16.37 -12.11
CA HIS A 90 -15.63 -17.64 -12.38
C HIS A 90 -14.74 -17.56 -13.60
N ARG A 91 -13.57 -18.17 -13.49
CA ARG A 91 -12.60 -18.33 -14.57
C ARG A 91 -12.22 -19.78 -14.73
N HIS A 92 -12.03 -20.19 -15.97
CA HIS A 92 -11.64 -21.51 -16.36
C HIS A 92 -10.37 -21.41 -17.20
N VAL A 93 -9.31 -22.05 -16.73
CA VAL A 93 -7.97 -21.96 -17.28
C VAL A 93 -7.50 -23.34 -17.71
N THR A 94 -7.03 -23.40 -18.95
CA THR A 94 -6.45 -24.61 -19.54
C THR A 94 -4.99 -24.35 -19.87
N GLY A 95 -4.14 -25.36 -19.67
CA GLY A 95 -2.71 -25.20 -19.93
C GLY A 95 -1.93 -26.50 -19.88
N GLU A 96 -0.62 -26.35 -19.94
CA GLU A 96 0.32 -27.46 -19.87
C GLU A 96 1.56 -27.07 -19.07
N LEU A 97 2.03 -27.96 -18.20
CA LEU A 97 3.35 -27.90 -17.58
C LEU A 97 4.32 -28.73 -18.41
N THR A 98 5.42 -28.13 -18.86
CA THR A 98 6.49 -28.82 -19.59
C THR A 98 7.75 -28.90 -18.73
N THR A 99 8.21 -30.11 -18.40
CA THR A 99 9.45 -30.33 -17.64
C THR A 99 10.61 -30.69 -18.57
N GLY A 100 11.81 -30.16 -18.31
CA GLY A 100 13.01 -30.44 -19.12
C GLY A 100 13.02 -29.82 -20.52
N GLY A 101 12.10 -28.88 -20.78
CA GLY A 101 12.04 -28.08 -22.00
C GLY A 101 12.45 -26.62 -21.74
N GLN A 102 12.93 -25.94 -22.78
CA GLN A 102 13.20 -24.50 -22.71
C GLN A 102 11.88 -23.72 -22.78
N PRO A 103 11.68 -22.68 -21.95
CA PRO A 103 10.51 -21.82 -22.02
C PRO A 103 10.52 -20.98 -23.30
N HIS A 104 9.33 -20.63 -23.78
CA HIS A 104 9.14 -19.61 -24.80
C HIS A 104 8.68 -18.28 -24.18
N GLU A 105 8.61 -17.25 -25.00
CA GLU A 105 8.03 -15.96 -24.63
C GLU A 105 6.57 -16.13 -24.17
N GLY A 106 6.24 -15.58 -23.00
CA GLY A 106 4.92 -15.72 -22.36
C GLY A 106 4.71 -16.99 -21.53
N ASP A 107 5.68 -17.91 -21.49
CA ASP A 107 5.61 -19.09 -20.61
C ASP A 107 6.05 -18.71 -19.18
N ILE A 108 5.35 -19.22 -18.17
CA ILE A 108 5.62 -18.99 -16.75
C ILE A 108 6.72 -19.97 -16.32
N ARG A 109 7.87 -19.46 -15.88
CA ARG A 109 8.98 -20.31 -15.44
C ARG A 109 8.67 -20.96 -14.10
N VAL A 110 8.99 -22.24 -13.98
CA VAL A 110 8.93 -22.99 -12.71
C VAL A 110 10.20 -23.80 -12.55
N ASP A 111 10.51 -24.23 -11.33
CA ASP A 111 11.66 -25.11 -11.11
C ASP A 111 11.61 -26.35 -12.04
N GLY A 112 12.67 -26.55 -12.82
CA GLY A 112 12.80 -27.67 -13.77
C GLY A 112 11.86 -27.65 -14.99
N GLY A 113 11.12 -26.56 -15.24
CA GLY A 113 10.15 -26.52 -16.35
C GLY A 113 9.51 -25.14 -16.60
N HIS A 114 8.39 -25.16 -17.31
CA HIS A 114 7.56 -23.98 -17.53
C HIS A 114 6.08 -24.34 -17.70
N VAL A 115 5.20 -23.43 -17.29
CA VAL A 115 3.75 -23.52 -17.48
C VAL A 115 3.35 -22.62 -18.63
N ARG A 116 2.59 -23.18 -19.57
CA ARG A 116 1.97 -22.44 -20.67
C ARG A 116 0.46 -22.44 -20.52
N LEU A 117 -0.14 -21.26 -20.48
CA LEU A 117 -1.58 -21.09 -20.58
C LEU A 117 -2.03 -21.24 -22.04
N ARG A 118 -3.06 -22.05 -22.29
CA ARG A 118 -3.63 -22.31 -23.61
C ARG A 118 -4.92 -21.53 -23.85
N GLY A 119 -5.70 -21.34 -22.80
CA GLY A 119 -6.96 -20.62 -22.90
C GLY A 119 -7.47 -20.21 -21.53
N VAL A 120 -8.09 -19.04 -21.50
CA VAL A 120 -8.81 -18.50 -20.35
C VAL A 120 -10.23 -18.20 -20.80
N GLN A 121 -11.19 -18.75 -20.07
CA GLN A 121 -12.62 -18.50 -20.23
C GLN A 121 -13.18 -17.96 -18.92
N HIS A 122 -14.31 -17.29 -19.00
CA HIS A 122 -15.00 -16.71 -17.85
C HIS A 122 -16.49 -17.04 -17.90
N SER A 123 -17.12 -17.03 -16.74
CA SER A 123 -18.54 -17.36 -16.58
C SER A 123 -19.20 -16.55 -15.46
N PHE A 124 -20.42 -16.08 -15.72
CA PHE A 124 -21.28 -15.43 -14.73
C PHE A 124 -22.05 -16.42 -13.86
N ASP A 125 -22.30 -17.63 -14.36
CA ASP A 125 -23.17 -18.64 -13.75
C ASP A 125 -22.45 -19.98 -13.46
N GLY A 126 -21.17 -20.09 -13.83
CA GLY A 126 -20.38 -21.31 -13.73
C GLY A 126 -20.76 -22.39 -14.74
N GLN A 127 -21.73 -22.14 -15.62
CA GLN A 127 -22.27 -23.11 -16.58
C GLN A 127 -21.88 -22.74 -18.01
N ARG A 128 -22.00 -21.46 -18.37
CA ARG A 128 -21.66 -20.95 -19.69
C ARG A 128 -20.32 -20.23 -19.66
N TRP A 129 -19.36 -20.80 -20.39
CA TRP A 129 -17.99 -20.31 -20.45
C TRP A 129 -17.73 -19.58 -21.77
N GLU A 130 -17.25 -18.35 -21.67
CA GLU A 130 -16.94 -17.50 -22.81
C GLU A 130 -15.48 -17.04 -22.74
N ALA A 131 -14.84 -16.93 -23.90
CA ALA A 131 -13.53 -16.30 -24.00
C ALA A 131 -13.70 -14.94 -24.68
N PHE A 132 -12.87 -13.98 -24.30
CA PHE A 132 -12.74 -12.78 -25.11
C PHE A 132 -12.21 -13.14 -26.49
N PRO A 133 -12.77 -12.60 -27.59
CA PRO A 133 -12.26 -12.85 -28.92
C PRO A 133 -10.85 -12.27 -29.04
N ALA A 134 -9.96 -12.90 -29.81
CA ALA A 134 -8.65 -12.29 -30.07
C ALA A 134 -8.82 -10.89 -30.69
N ASN A 135 -8.13 -9.88 -30.15
CA ASN A 135 -8.13 -8.54 -30.72
C ASN A 135 -7.39 -8.54 -32.05
N ALA A 136 -8.15 -8.51 -33.16
CA ALA A 136 -7.58 -8.50 -34.51
C ALA A 136 -6.79 -7.21 -34.81
N ASP A 137 -7.09 -6.10 -34.12
CA ASP A 137 -6.36 -4.83 -34.19
C ASP A 137 -6.07 -4.30 -32.77
N PRO A 138 -4.86 -4.55 -32.23
CA PRO A 138 -4.44 -4.05 -30.93
C PRO A 138 -4.47 -2.51 -30.82
N ASN A 139 -4.17 -1.80 -31.92
CA ASN A 139 -4.17 -0.33 -31.90
C ASN A 139 -5.60 0.24 -31.82
N ALA A 140 -6.59 -0.43 -32.41
CA ALA A 140 -7.99 -0.07 -32.21
C ALA A 140 -8.47 -0.40 -30.79
N ALA A 141 -7.99 -1.49 -30.19
CA ALA A 141 -8.30 -1.82 -28.80
C ALA A 141 -7.76 -0.75 -27.83
N VAL A 142 -6.48 -0.39 -27.93
CA VAL A 142 -5.88 0.67 -27.10
C VAL A 142 -6.56 2.02 -27.32
N ARG A 143 -6.86 2.41 -28.57
CA ARG A 143 -7.60 3.65 -28.84
C ARG A 143 -8.99 3.66 -28.20
N ARG A 144 -9.70 2.53 -28.18
CA ARG A 144 -11.00 2.43 -27.47
C ARG A 144 -10.81 2.70 -25.98
N LEU A 145 -9.86 2.02 -25.34
CA LEU A 145 -9.55 2.24 -23.93
C LEU A 145 -9.23 3.72 -23.63
N LEU A 146 -8.35 4.34 -24.42
CA LEU A 146 -7.94 5.72 -24.21
C LEU A 146 -9.02 6.78 -24.50
N ASN A 147 -10.13 6.40 -25.14
CA ASN A 147 -11.28 7.29 -25.33
C ASN A 147 -12.13 7.42 -24.06
N HIS A 148 -11.91 6.57 -23.05
CA HIS A 148 -12.59 6.66 -21.76
C HIS A 148 -11.75 7.47 -20.76
N PRO A 149 -12.26 8.60 -20.21
CA PRO A 149 -11.54 9.35 -19.18
C PRO A 149 -11.15 8.50 -17.98
N ALA A 150 -11.96 7.50 -17.62
CA ALA A 150 -11.67 6.57 -16.53
C ALA A 150 -10.35 5.79 -16.71
N ALA A 151 -9.82 5.67 -17.94
CA ALA A 151 -8.52 5.04 -18.18
C ALA A 151 -7.33 5.86 -17.66
N ARG A 152 -7.54 7.11 -17.22
CA ARG A 152 -6.51 7.95 -16.62
C ARG A 152 -6.55 7.95 -15.09
N LEU A 153 -7.55 7.29 -14.50
CA LEU A 153 -7.66 7.17 -13.06
C LEU A 153 -6.58 6.22 -12.56
N THR A 154 -5.97 6.57 -11.44
CA THR A 154 -5.11 5.68 -10.66
C THR A 154 -5.97 4.94 -9.63
N GLY A 155 -5.44 3.85 -9.09
CA GLY A 155 -6.03 3.28 -7.89
C GLY A 155 -5.69 4.09 -6.66
N GLU A 156 -6.37 3.78 -5.57
CA GLU A 156 -6.16 4.39 -4.26
C GLU A 156 -4.94 3.74 -3.58
N THR A 157 -4.08 4.57 -2.97
CA THR A 157 -2.97 4.11 -2.15
C THR A 157 -3.51 3.52 -0.86
N VAL A 158 -3.16 2.27 -0.57
CA VAL A 158 -3.58 1.56 0.65
C VAL A 158 -2.49 1.52 1.71
N ALA A 159 -1.22 1.66 1.30
CA ALA A 159 -0.08 1.75 2.18
C ALA A 159 1.10 2.39 1.43
N SER A 160 2.02 3.00 2.17
CA SER A 160 3.28 3.51 1.65
C SER A 160 4.40 3.02 2.56
N TYR A 161 5.52 2.58 1.98
CA TYR A 161 6.69 2.10 2.71
C TYR A 161 7.94 2.82 2.24
N ALA A 162 8.59 3.54 3.15
CA ALA A 162 9.94 4.05 2.98
C ALA A 162 10.93 2.91 3.23
N ILE A 163 11.81 2.66 2.25
CA ILE A 163 12.76 1.55 2.31
C ILE A 163 14.16 2.11 2.21
N GLU A 164 15.00 1.80 3.19
CA GLU A 164 16.43 2.01 3.15
C GLU A 164 17.14 0.69 3.01
N GLN A 165 17.87 0.51 1.91
CA GLN A 165 18.69 -0.67 1.68
C GLN A 165 20.15 -0.29 1.82
N TYR A 166 20.86 -0.99 2.70
CA TYR A 166 22.30 -0.88 2.87
C TYR A 166 22.99 -1.93 2.01
N ARG A 167 24.14 -1.56 1.45
CA ARG A 167 24.92 -2.43 0.58
C ARG A 167 25.36 -3.73 1.24
N GLU A 168 25.50 -3.74 2.56
CA GLU A 168 25.83 -4.95 3.35
C GLU A 168 24.67 -5.96 3.46
N GLY A 169 23.49 -5.62 2.94
CA GLY A 169 22.32 -6.49 2.88
C GLY A 169 21.28 -6.24 3.98
N ARG A 170 21.47 -5.24 4.84
CA ARG A 170 20.43 -4.76 5.76
C ARG A 170 19.39 -3.95 4.97
N THR A 171 18.12 -4.21 5.22
CA THR A 171 17.01 -3.40 4.71
C THR A 171 16.17 -2.95 5.89
N ASP A 172 15.98 -1.64 6.01
CA ASP A 172 15.11 -1.02 7.00
C ASP A 172 13.86 -0.53 6.26
N ILE A 173 12.66 -0.80 6.80
CA ILE A 173 11.37 -0.48 6.18
C ILE A 173 10.48 0.21 7.19
N ASP A 174 9.91 1.36 6.81
CA ASP A 174 9.07 2.18 7.66
C ASP A 174 7.78 2.61 6.93
N PRO A 175 6.57 2.40 7.50
CA PRO A 175 6.30 1.64 8.73
C PRO A 175 6.66 0.15 8.57
N GLU A 176 6.84 -0.57 9.68
CA GLU A 176 7.12 -2.00 9.63
C GLU A 176 5.95 -2.73 8.92
N PRO A 177 6.20 -3.43 7.79
CA PRO A 177 5.15 -4.09 7.06
C PRO A 177 4.64 -5.33 7.81
N PRO A 178 3.40 -5.76 7.58
CA PRO A 178 2.91 -7.05 8.05
C PRO A 178 3.88 -8.18 7.68
N ALA A 179 4.05 -9.16 8.58
CA ALA A 179 5.05 -10.23 8.43
C ALA A 179 4.90 -11.00 7.10
N GLU A 180 3.68 -11.15 6.58
CA GLU A 180 3.44 -11.76 5.27
C GLU A 180 3.93 -10.95 4.07
N LEU A 181 4.10 -9.63 4.20
CA LEU A 181 4.54 -8.73 3.13
C LEU A 181 6.04 -8.40 3.21
N LEU A 182 6.64 -8.51 4.39
CA LEU A 182 8.04 -8.13 4.64
C LEU A 182 9.02 -8.72 3.61
N GLU A 183 9.05 -10.05 3.45
CA GLU A 183 9.97 -10.72 2.51
C GLU A 183 9.74 -10.28 1.06
N ALA A 184 8.49 -10.00 0.69
CA ALA A 184 8.15 -9.56 -0.65
C ALA A 184 8.61 -8.12 -0.90
N ILE A 185 8.41 -7.21 0.05
CA ILE A 185 8.85 -5.81 -0.05
C ILE A 185 10.38 -5.73 -0.05
N GLU A 186 11.07 -6.50 0.79
CA GLU A 186 12.53 -6.63 0.77
C GLU A 186 13.05 -7.19 -0.58
N GLY A 187 12.31 -8.13 -1.18
CA GLY A 187 12.59 -8.64 -2.51
C GLY A 187 12.50 -7.54 -3.58
N LEU A 188 11.42 -6.74 -3.54
CA LEU A 188 11.21 -5.63 -4.46
C LEU A 188 12.26 -4.53 -4.29
N ALA A 189 12.66 -4.23 -3.07
CA ALA A 189 13.74 -3.29 -2.79
C ALA A 189 15.05 -3.74 -3.44
N ARG A 190 15.41 -5.02 -3.28
CA ARG A 190 16.59 -5.61 -3.92
C ARG A 190 16.51 -5.57 -5.43
N GLU A 191 15.36 -5.90 -6.01
CA GLU A 191 15.15 -5.82 -7.46
C GLU A 191 15.30 -4.37 -7.97
N TYR A 192 14.74 -3.41 -7.24
CA TYR A 192 14.75 -1.99 -7.61
C TYR A 192 16.14 -1.35 -7.46
N HIS A 193 16.87 -1.64 -6.38
CA HIS A 193 18.18 -1.06 -6.10
C HIS A 193 19.36 -1.83 -6.71
N GLY A 194 19.14 -3.09 -7.09
CA GLY A 194 20.15 -4.02 -7.62
C GLY A 194 20.39 -5.21 -6.67
N GLU A 195 20.31 -6.44 -7.20
CA GLU A 195 20.46 -7.67 -6.40
C GLU A 195 21.93 -8.04 -6.16
N SER A 196 22.84 -7.53 -7.00
CA SER A 196 24.28 -7.77 -6.93
C SER A 196 25.07 -6.47 -6.82
N ASP A 197 26.31 -6.54 -6.33
CA ASP A 197 27.23 -5.39 -6.28
C ASP A 197 27.40 -4.69 -7.64
N ALA A 198 27.38 -5.45 -8.72
CA ALA A 198 27.51 -4.91 -10.08
C ALA A 198 26.23 -4.15 -10.49
N GLU A 199 25.05 -4.76 -10.31
CA GLU A 199 23.77 -4.10 -10.60
C GLU A 199 23.54 -2.88 -9.71
N TRP A 200 23.94 -2.95 -8.44
CA TRP A 200 23.91 -1.84 -7.51
C TRP A 200 24.68 -0.63 -8.06
N GLN A 201 25.90 -0.85 -8.54
CA GLN A 201 26.70 0.22 -9.13
C GLN A 201 26.14 0.70 -10.46
N ASP A 202 25.76 -0.23 -11.34
CA ASP A 202 25.28 0.09 -12.69
C ASP A 202 24.00 0.95 -12.62
N LEU A 203 23.05 0.59 -11.75
CA LEU A 203 21.83 1.38 -11.52
C LEU A 203 22.13 2.74 -10.90
N HIS A 204 23.11 2.83 -9.99
CA HIS A 204 23.52 4.12 -9.43
C HIS A 204 24.06 5.06 -10.51
N LEU A 205 24.96 4.57 -11.36
CA LEU A 205 25.56 5.36 -12.45
C LEU A 205 24.54 5.71 -13.54
N GLU A 206 23.52 4.89 -13.76
CA GLU A 206 22.42 5.21 -14.67
C GLU A 206 21.57 6.39 -14.17
N LEU A 207 21.25 6.40 -12.87
CA LEU A 207 20.42 7.43 -12.25
C LEU A 207 21.21 8.70 -11.89
N ALA A 208 22.50 8.59 -11.60
CA ALA A 208 23.38 9.69 -11.22
C ALA A 208 24.71 9.66 -12.01
N PRO A 209 24.69 9.93 -13.33
CA PRO A 209 25.88 9.82 -14.18
C PRO A 209 27.00 10.82 -13.83
N ASP A 210 26.65 11.90 -13.12
CA ASP A 210 27.59 12.94 -12.70
C ASP A 210 28.14 12.73 -11.26
N ALA A 211 27.66 11.71 -10.52
CA ALA A 211 28.04 11.47 -9.13
C ALA A 211 29.43 10.86 -8.92
N GLY A 212 30.20 10.63 -10.00
CA GLY A 212 31.51 9.98 -9.96
C GLY A 212 31.42 8.45 -10.01
N GLU A 213 32.56 7.77 -9.79
CA GLU A 213 32.62 6.29 -9.81
C GLU A 213 32.40 5.67 -8.41
N ASP A 214 32.15 6.48 -7.39
CA ASP A 214 31.94 6.01 -6.04
C ASP A 214 30.62 5.23 -5.94
N SER A 215 30.61 4.23 -5.06
CA SER A 215 29.48 3.33 -4.89
C SER A 215 28.71 3.69 -3.62
N PRO A 216 27.39 3.91 -3.69
CA PRO A 216 26.60 4.21 -2.50
C PRO A 216 26.71 3.13 -1.43
N VAL A 217 26.79 3.56 -0.18
CA VAL A 217 26.72 2.67 0.98
C VAL A 217 25.28 2.26 1.28
N ALA A 218 24.32 3.14 0.96
CA ALA A 218 22.89 2.83 1.02
C ALA A 218 22.11 3.58 -0.08
N LYS A 219 20.94 3.03 -0.41
CA LYS A 219 19.94 3.60 -1.32
C LYS A 219 18.59 3.55 -0.65
N ARG A 220 17.70 4.48 -1.00
CA ARG A 220 16.34 4.49 -0.49
C ARG A 220 15.32 4.82 -1.56
N VAL A 221 14.08 4.41 -1.32
CA VAL A 221 12.91 4.66 -2.17
C VAL A 221 11.65 4.56 -1.31
N VAL A 222 10.59 5.29 -1.69
CA VAL A 222 9.25 5.08 -1.14
C VAL A 222 8.42 4.30 -2.16
N PHE A 223 7.82 3.18 -1.73
CA PHE A 223 6.86 2.43 -2.53
C PHE A 223 5.43 2.65 -2.02
N ASP A 224 4.56 3.08 -2.91
CA ASP A 224 3.11 3.08 -2.70
C ASP A 224 2.54 1.73 -3.14
N LEU A 225 1.83 1.07 -2.23
CA LEU A 225 0.94 -0.05 -2.56
C LEU A 225 -0.41 0.55 -2.89
N THR A 226 -0.81 0.40 -4.15
CA THR A 226 -2.05 0.95 -4.67
C THR A 226 -3.00 -0.17 -5.06
N GLN A 227 -4.30 0.05 -4.88
CA GLN A 227 -5.26 -0.80 -5.56
C GLN A 227 -5.04 -0.71 -7.08
N PRO A 228 -5.37 -1.75 -7.85
CA PRO A 228 -5.32 -1.67 -9.30
C PRO A 228 -6.21 -0.55 -9.80
N ALA A 229 -5.73 0.24 -10.75
CA ALA A 229 -6.55 1.27 -11.39
C ALA A 229 -7.87 0.67 -11.90
N PRO A 230 -9.00 1.41 -11.91
CA PRO A 230 -10.28 0.88 -12.39
C PRO A 230 -10.21 0.25 -13.79
N LEU A 231 -9.38 0.81 -14.66
CA LEU A 231 -9.01 0.25 -15.97
C LEU A 231 -7.49 0.16 -16.09
N GLN A 232 -6.97 -1.03 -16.37
CA GLN A 232 -5.54 -1.26 -16.59
C GLN A 232 -5.12 -0.63 -17.91
N THR A 233 -4.06 0.17 -17.87
CA THR A 233 -3.46 0.74 -19.08
C THR A 233 -2.04 0.22 -19.27
N PRO A 234 -1.57 0.13 -20.52
CA PRO A 234 -0.15 -0.18 -20.78
C PRO A 234 0.80 0.93 -20.32
N PHE A 235 0.27 2.04 -19.78
CA PHE A 235 1.03 3.18 -19.26
C PHE A 235 1.02 3.22 -17.72
N SER A 236 0.59 2.13 -17.06
CA SER A 236 0.70 2.05 -15.60
C SER A 236 2.15 2.26 -15.17
N ARG A 237 2.33 2.99 -14.08
CA ARG A 237 3.62 3.25 -13.44
C ARG A 237 4.00 2.14 -12.45
N ALA A 238 3.17 1.11 -12.32
CA ALA A 238 3.44 -0.03 -11.45
C ALA A 238 4.79 -0.67 -11.82
N PHE A 239 5.70 -0.67 -10.86
CA PHE A 239 6.97 -1.38 -10.94
C PHE A 239 6.74 -2.89 -10.84
N ALA A 240 5.89 -3.30 -9.89
CA ALA A 240 5.54 -4.68 -9.66
C ALA A 240 4.08 -4.85 -9.24
N VAL A 241 3.63 -6.10 -9.14
CA VAL A 241 2.32 -6.47 -8.59
C VAL A 241 2.56 -7.43 -7.44
N LEU A 242 2.06 -7.08 -6.25
CA LEU A 242 2.12 -7.92 -5.06
C LEU A 242 0.72 -8.41 -4.72
N GLY A 243 0.40 -9.64 -5.11
CA GLY A 243 -0.94 -10.19 -4.93
C GLY A 243 -1.99 -9.40 -5.71
N ASN A 244 -2.82 -8.62 -5.02
CA ASN A 244 -3.89 -7.82 -5.59
C ASN A 244 -3.62 -6.30 -5.58
N VAL A 245 -2.40 -5.86 -5.25
CA VAL A 245 -2.00 -4.44 -5.28
C VAL A 245 -0.88 -4.19 -6.29
N GLU A 246 -0.87 -3.00 -6.86
CA GLU A 246 0.19 -2.48 -7.71
C GLU A 246 1.21 -1.72 -6.85
N VAL A 247 2.49 -2.06 -6.99
CA VAL A 247 3.60 -1.39 -6.28
C VAL A 247 4.16 -0.31 -7.19
N VAL A 248 4.11 0.94 -6.74
CA VAL A 248 4.52 2.12 -7.51
C VAL A 248 5.63 2.85 -6.75
N PRO A 249 6.83 3.04 -7.33
CA PRO A 249 7.82 3.92 -6.75
C PRO A 249 7.34 5.36 -6.81
N GLN A 250 7.32 6.03 -5.67
CA GLN A 250 6.94 7.43 -5.59
C GLN A 250 7.96 8.29 -6.34
N GLU A 251 7.46 9.15 -7.23
CA GLU A 251 8.30 10.04 -8.03
C GLU A 251 9.09 10.98 -7.11
N GLY A 252 10.41 11.11 -7.34
CA GLY A 252 11.29 11.94 -6.52
C GLY A 252 11.75 11.32 -5.19
N SER A 253 11.21 10.17 -4.77
CA SER A 253 11.57 9.56 -3.48
C SER A 253 12.93 8.88 -3.43
N ALA A 254 13.47 8.52 -4.60
CA ALA A 254 14.70 7.76 -4.70
C ALA A 254 15.92 8.63 -4.33
N ALA A 255 16.73 8.15 -3.39
CA ALA A 255 17.98 8.81 -2.98
C ALA A 255 19.09 7.81 -2.64
N TYR A 256 20.30 8.31 -2.46
CA TYR A 256 21.46 7.52 -2.08
C TYR A 256 22.35 8.26 -1.09
N THR A 257 23.19 7.53 -0.36
CA THR A 257 24.22 8.11 0.49
C THR A 257 25.56 7.41 0.25
N LEU A 258 26.65 8.18 0.30
CA LEU A 258 28.03 7.69 0.16
C LEU A 258 28.70 7.45 1.51
N ASP A 259 28.20 8.05 2.59
CA ASP A 259 28.79 8.03 3.93
C ASP A 259 27.85 7.47 5.01
N GLY A 260 26.55 7.36 4.72
CA GLY A 260 25.52 6.91 5.64
C GLY A 260 24.88 8.04 6.46
N GLU A 261 25.27 9.29 6.24
CA GLU A 261 24.78 10.46 6.99
C GLU A 261 24.08 11.46 6.06
N GLU A 262 24.74 11.79 4.94
CA GLU A 262 24.28 12.77 3.97
C GLU A 262 23.66 12.05 2.77
N TRP A 263 22.41 12.39 2.46
CA TRP A 263 21.64 11.77 1.40
C TRP A 263 21.49 12.71 0.21
N VAL A 264 21.54 12.13 -0.99
CA VAL A 264 21.46 12.84 -2.26
C VAL A 264 20.31 12.27 -3.09
N SER A 265 19.38 13.13 -3.48
CA SER A 265 18.25 12.81 -4.34
C SER A 265 18.72 12.42 -5.75
N TYR A 266 18.20 11.31 -6.29
CA TYR A 266 18.43 10.95 -7.69
C TYR A 266 17.69 11.86 -8.68
N ALA A 267 16.62 12.54 -8.24
CA ALA A 267 15.78 13.33 -9.14
C ALA A 267 16.42 14.68 -9.52
N ASP A 268 17.08 15.32 -8.56
CA ASP A 268 17.60 16.69 -8.71
C ASP A 268 19.01 16.90 -8.13
N GLY A 269 19.62 15.87 -7.53
CA GLY A 269 20.96 15.93 -6.95
C GLY A 269 21.04 16.79 -5.69
N GLN A 270 19.90 17.19 -5.11
CA GLN A 270 19.90 17.94 -3.86
C GLN A 270 20.29 17.05 -2.69
N THR A 271 20.98 17.68 -1.76
CA THR A 271 21.56 17.02 -0.59
C THR A 271 20.81 17.40 0.68
N PHE A 272 20.55 16.44 1.56
CA PHE A 272 19.85 16.65 2.81
C PHE A 272 20.37 15.68 3.89
N GLU A 273 20.33 16.11 5.15
CA GLU A 273 20.77 15.31 6.30
C GLU A 273 19.68 14.32 6.71
N GLY A 274 20.09 13.10 7.10
CA GLY A 274 19.26 11.98 7.55
C GLY A 274 17.81 12.30 7.93
N GLY A 275 16.94 12.22 6.91
CA GLY A 275 15.50 12.49 6.93
C GLY A 275 14.95 12.34 5.52
N LEU A 276 13.63 12.12 5.36
CA LEU A 276 12.97 12.16 4.04
C LEU A 276 13.33 13.50 3.33
N PRO A 277 13.39 13.58 1.98
CA PRO A 277 13.63 14.86 1.31
C PRO A 277 12.57 15.85 1.80
N ALA A 278 12.88 17.14 1.91
CA ALA A 278 11.95 18.13 2.49
C ALA A 278 10.52 18.02 1.89
N GLU A 279 10.42 17.72 0.59
CA GLU A 279 9.15 17.54 -0.14
C GLU A 279 8.32 16.30 0.26
N LEU A 280 8.93 15.28 0.88
CA LEU A 280 8.24 14.10 1.45
C LEU A 280 8.15 14.17 2.98
N ALA A 281 9.08 14.87 3.63
CA ALA A 281 8.90 15.25 5.04
C ALA A 281 7.60 16.06 5.16
N ASP A 282 7.35 17.04 4.29
CA ASP A 282 6.11 17.83 4.27
C ASP A 282 4.81 17.01 4.06
N ILE A 283 4.87 15.76 3.57
CA ILE A 283 3.70 14.89 3.38
C ILE A 283 3.36 14.10 4.65
N PHE A 284 4.36 13.82 5.50
CA PHE A 284 4.22 13.00 6.71
C PHE A 284 4.42 13.80 8.01
N ASP A 285 5.12 14.94 7.97
CA ASP A 285 5.18 15.97 8.99
C ASP A 285 4.14 17.03 8.63
N LEU A 286 2.95 16.91 9.20
CA LEU A 286 2.13 18.10 9.45
C LEU A 286 2.95 18.92 10.44
N ASP A 287 3.61 20.00 9.97
CA ASP A 287 4.20 20.98 10.87
C ASP A 287 3.11 21.41 11.84
N THR A 288 3.23 20.99 13.09
CA THR A 288 2.21 21.23 14.12
C THR A 288 2.80 22.08 15.23
N VAL A 289 1.94 22.90 15.82
CA VAL A 289 2.27 23.65 17.03
C VAL A 289 1.56 23.00 18.20
N PRO A 290 2.29 22.62 19.26
CA PRO A 290 1.68 22.10 20.47
C PRO A 290 0.97 23.22 21.23
N VAL A 291 -0.32 23.04 21.47
CA VAL A 291 -1.16 23.95 22.24
C VAL A 291 -1.76 23.23 23.43
N THR A 292 -1.51 23.77 24.62
CA THR A 292 -2.09 23.27 25.86
C THR A 292 -3.40 23.99 26.16
N VAL A 293 -4.49 23.24 26.23
CA VAL A 293 -5.81 23.72 26.66
C VAL A 293 -6.10 23.22 28.08
N HIS A 294 -6.37 24.14 29.00
CA HIS A 294 -6.68 23.85 30.40
C HIS A 294 -8.19 23.84 30.63
N ALA A 295 -8.64 23.00 31.56
CA ALA A 295 -10.04 22.90 31.96
C ALA A 295 -10.65 24.24 32.43
N ASP A 296 -9.82 25.13 32.97
CA ASP A 296 -10.20 26.47 33.43
C ASP A 296 -10.36 27.51 32.30
N GLY A 297 -10.11 27.11 31.05
CA GLY A 297 -10.21 27.97 29.87
C GLY A 297 -8.90 28.68 29.52
N ARG A 298 -7.78 28.43 30.20
CA ARG A 298 -6.47 28.89 29.73
C ARG A 298 -6.04 28.10 28.50
N VAL A 299 -5.42 28.80 27.55
CA VAL A 299 -4.84 28.21 26.34
C VAL A 299 -3.44 28.79 26.21
N GLU A 300 -2.44 27.92 26.22
CA GLU A 300 -1.01 28.22 26.36
C GLU A 300 -0.21 27.48 25.27
N TRP A 301 0.84 28.11 24.77
CA TRP A 301 1.79 27.60 23.78
C TRP A 301 3.11 28.37 23.97
N ASP A 302 4.22 27.90 23.39
CA ASP A 302 5.51 28.56 23.58
C ASP A 302 5.56 29.92 22.87
N GLU A 303 6.31 30.86 23.47
CA GLU A 303 6.46 32.21 22.93
C GLU A 303 7.19 32.10 21.58
N ASP A 304 6.55 32.60 20.52
CA ASP A 304 6.95 32.56 19.09
C ASP A 304 6.29 31.48 18.21
N ASP A 305 5.61 30.47 18.75
CA ASP A 305 5.02 29.40 17.93
C ASP A 305 3.80 29.85 17.10
N ILE A 306 3.02 30.79 17.64
CA ILE A 306 1.77 31.24 17.01
C ILE A 306 1.83 32.74 16.77
N PRO A 307 1.69 33.20 15.50
CA PRO A 307 1.67 34.62 15.18
C PRO A 307 0.59 35.36 15.96
N ALA A 308 0.93 36.55 16.47
CA ALA A 308 0.04 37.35 17.32
C ALA A 308 -1.31 37.68 16.68
N GLU A 309 -1.39 37.70 15.34
CA GLU A 309 -2.63 37.94 14.59
C GLU A 309 -3.62 36.77 14.64
N HIS A 310 -3.14 35.54 14.83
CA HIS A 310 -3.97 34.32 14.93
C HIS A 310 -4.26 33.90 16.37
N ALA A 311 -3.41 34.34 17.32
CA ALA A 311 -3.48 33.97 18.73
C ALA A 311 -4.90 34.05 19.32
N GLU A 312 -5.61 35.16 19.15
CA GLU A 312 -6.89 35.34 19.84
C GLU A 312 -8.08 34.66 19.18
N ARG A 313 -8.02 34.49 17.85
CA ARG A 313 -8.94 33.61 17.14
C ARG A 313 -8.79 32.18 17.66
N LEU A 314 -7.55 31.69 17.70
CA LEU A 314 -7.22 30.34 18.13
C LEU A 314 -7.69 30.05 19.57
N ARG A 315 -7.44 30.96 20.52
CA ARG A 315 -7.94 30.79 21.90
C ARG A 315 -9.45 30.71 21.97
N THR A 316 -10.15 31.46 21.13
CA THR A 316 -11.62 31.46 21.12
C THR A 316 -12.13 30.15 20.56
N GLU A 317 -11.63 29.71 19.40
CA GLU A 317 -12.06 28.49 18.75
C GLU A 317 -11.75 27.22 19.56
N LEU A 318 -10.57 27.14 20.18
CA LEU A 318 -10.22 26.01 21.03
C LEU A 318 -11.10 25.94 22.28
N ARG A 319 -11.43 27.08 22.91
CA ARG A 319 -12.39 27.10 24.04
C ARG A 319 -13.78 26.66 23.60
N ASP A 320 -14.26 27.20 22.49
CA ASP A 320 -15.60 26.88 21.97
C ASP A 320 -15.72 25.41 21.57
N THR A 321 -14.65 24.83 21.02
CA THR A 321 -14.63 23.42 20.57
C THR A 321 -14.48 22.44 21.72
N THR A 322 -13.55 22.69 22.64
CA THR A 322 -13.25 21.78 23.76
C THR A 322 -14.17 21.96 24.96
N GLY A 323 -14.94 23.05 25.00
CA GLY A 323 -15.73 23.43 26.18
C GLY A 323 -14.90 23.96 27.35
N ALA A 324 -13.61 24.25 27.14
CA ALA A 324 -12.71 24.74 28.18
C ALA A 324 -13.23 26.03 28.85
N GLY A 325 -13.24 26.05 30.19
CA GLY A 325 -13.85 27.11 31.00
C GLY A 325 -15.29 26.82 31.43
N THR A 326 -15.95 25.81 30.86
CA THR A 326 -17.25 25.29 31.31
C THR A 326 -17.07 23.85 31.79
N PRO A 327 -17.15 23.58 33.12
CA PRO A 327 -16.83 22.27 33.68
C PRO A 327 -17.62 21.09 33.06
N ASP A 328 -18.92 21.27 32.80
CA ASP A 328 -19.76 20.22 32.24
C ASP A 328 -19.42 19.94 30.76
N ASP A 329 -19.14 20.98 29.97
CA ASP A 329 -18.81 20.85 28.55
C ASP A 329 -17.42 20.22 28.38
N TRP A 330 -16.44 20.67 29.18
CA TRP A 330 -15.09 20.09 29.22
C TRP A 330 -15.11 18.61 29.62
N ALA A 331 -15.86 18.25 30.66
CA ALA A 331 -15.99 16.86 31.10
C ALA A 331 -16.64 15.97 30.04
N ASN A 332 -17.60 16.50 29.28
CA ASN A 332 -18.24 15.78 28.19
C ASN A 332 -17.32 15.60 26.97
N TRP A 333 -16.59 16.67 26.60
CA TRP A 333 -15.64 16.62 25.48
C TRP A 333 -14.48 15.66 25.76
N THR A 334 -13.83 15.78 26.93
CA THR A 334 -12.72 14.90 27.33
C THR A 334 -13.16 13.44 27.48
N ARG A 335 -14.38 13.17 27.93
CA ARG A 335 -14.94 11.81 27.94
C ARG A 335 -15.00 11.23 26.52
N GLN A 336 -15.58 11.97 25.57
CA GLN A 336 -15.72 11.51 24.19
C GLN A 336 -14.35 11.29 23.53
N MET A 337 -13.41 12.22 23.76
CA MET A 337 -12.03 12.09 23.31
C MET A 337 -11.39 10.79 23.82
N LEU A 338 -11.42 10.53 25.14
CA LEU A 338 -10.83 9.32 25.74
C LEU A 338 -11.53 8.03 25.29
N GLU A 339 -12.86 8.04 25.15
CA GLU A 339 -13.63 6.90 24.62
C GLU A 339 -13.29 6.61 23.15
N ASN A 340 -13.00 7.64 22.35
CA ASN A 340 -12.60 7.46 20.96
C ASN A 340 -11.15 6.96 20.83
N VAL A 341 -10.22 7.55 21.58
CA VAL A 341 -8.79 7.19 21.56
C VAL A 341 -8.59 5.74 22.03
N TYR A 342 -9.24 5.35 23.12
CA TYR A 342 -9.06 4.02 23.72
C TYR A 342 -10.26 3.09 23.47
N ALA A 343 -10.94 3.22 22.33
CA ALA A 343 -12.23 2.56 22.06
C ALA A 343 -12.25 1.03 22.29
N GLU A 344 -11.12 0.34 22.10
CA GLU A 344 -11.00 -1.10 22.30
C GLU A 344 -10.57 -1.50 23.73
N GLU A 345 -9.91 -0.60 24.46
CA GLU A 345 -9.26 -0.88 25.74
C GLU A 345 -10.04 -0.33 26.94
N LEU A 346 -10.73 0.80 26.75
CA LEU A 346 -11.45 1.51 27.80
C LEU A 346 -12.91 1.03 27.88
N VAL A 347 -13.12 -0.09 28.57
CA VAL A 347 -14.49 -0.58 28.88
C VAL A 347 -14.99 0.04 30.18
N ILE A 348 -15.84 1.07 30.04
CA ILE A 348 -16.41 1.81 31.16
C ILE A 348 -17.67 1.08 31.67
N PRO A 349 -17.73 0.69 32.96
CA PRO A 349 -18.95 0.11 33.53
C PRO A 349 -20.13 1.10 33.52
N ASP A 350 -21.34 0.59 33.34
CA ASP A 350 -22.57 1.38 33.39
C ASP A 350 -22.64 2.25 34.67
N GLY A 351 -22.58 3.57 34.50
CA GLY A 351 -22.67 4.55 35.59
C GLY A 351 -21.36 4.88 36.31
N ALA A 352 -20.21 4.38 35.83
CA ALA A 352 -18.90 4.85 36.29
C ALA A 352 -18.57 6.22 35.69
N GLU A 353 -18.01 7.13 36.50
CA GLU A 353 -17.51 8.43 36.03
C GLU A 353 -16.03 8.30 35.69
N LEU A 354 -15.65 8.70 34.48
CA LEU A 354 -14.24 8.83 34.10
C LEU A 354 -13.60 10.01 34.84
N PRO A 355 -12.31 9.91 35.20
CA PRO A 355 -11.56 11.07 35.66
C PRO A 355 -11.53 12.12 34.54
N VAL A 356 -11.68 13.39 34.91
CA VAL A 356 -11.67 14.51 33.97
C VAL A 356 -10.26 15.10 33.94
N PRO A 357 -9.57 15.14 32.78
CA PRO A 357 -8.28 15.79 32.65
C PRO A 357 -8.33 17.27 33.08
N THR A 358 -7.25 17.75 33.68
CA THR A 358 -7.06 19.17 34.02
C THR A 358 -6.53 19.99 32.85
N ALA A 359 -5.82 19.35 31.92
CA ALA A 359 -5.43 19.93 30.64
C ALA A 359 -5.20 18.84 29.58
N VAL A 360 -5.28 19.25 28.31
CA VAL A 360 -4.99 18.43 27.12
C VAL A 360 -4.02 19.22 26.23
N ARG A 361 -3.02 18.54 25.68
CA ARG A 361 -2.14 19.06 24.64
C ARG A 361 -2.70 18.63 23.28
N LEU A 362 -2.82 19.61 22.40
CA LEU A 362 -3.32 19.47 21.04
C LEU A 362 -2.23 19.87 20.07
N ASP A 363 -2.05 19.10 19.02
CA ASP A 363 -1.14 19.44 17.93
C ASP A 363 -1.96 20.07 16.80
N ILE A 364 -1.62 21.31 16.48
CA ILE A 364 -2.37 22.14 15.53
C ILE A 364 -1.53 22.33 14.27
N PRO A 365 -1.98 21.83 13.11
CA PRO A 365 -1.29 22.05 11.85
C PRO A 365 -1.09 23.55 11.55
N LEU A 366 0.11 23.93 11.13
CA LEU A 366 0.47 25.32 10.84
C LEU A 366 -0.39 25.92 9.72
N ASP A 367 -0.80 25.12 8.74
CA ASP A 367 -1.69 25.55 7.66
C ASP A 367 -3.09 25.92 8.18
N ALA A 368 -3.60 25.18 9.17
CA ALA A 368 -4.86 25.46 9.87
C ALA A 368 -4.85 26.81 10.63
N LEU A 369 -3.68 27.34 10.99
CA LEU A 369 -3.56 28.68 11.56
C LEU A 369 -3.96 29.79 10.58
N THR A 370 -3.92 29.53 9.28
CA THR A 370 -4.29 30.50 8.23
C THR A 370 -5.62 30.21 7.57
N ASP A 371 -6.15 29.00 7.73
CA ASP A 371 -7.42 28.57 7.15
C ASP A 371 -8.62 29.31 7.80
N PRO A 372 -9.65 29.73 7.02
CA PRO A 372 -10.92 30.20 7.55
C PRO A 372 -11.88 29.11 8.08
N ASP A 373 -11.62 27.83 7.81
CA ASP A 373 -12.48 26.73 8.26
C ASP A 373 -12.33 26.44 9.77
N PRO A 374 -13.35 25.85 10.43
CA PRO A 374 -13.32 25.63 11.88
C PRO A 374 -12.26 24.61 12.30
N LEU A 375 -11.43 24.96 13.29
CA LEU A 375 -10.34 24.10 13.80
C LEU A 375 -10.78 22.76 14.38
N ALA A 376 -12.05 22.60 14.74
CA ALA A 376 -12.61 21.36 15.30
C ALA A 376 -12.46 20.12 14.41
N GLN A 377 -12.02 20.28 13.17
CA GLN A 377 -11.82 19.19 12.22
C GLN A 377 -10.34 18.93 11.90
N THR A 378 -9.42 19.65 12.53
CA THR A 378 -8.03 19.74 12.01
C THR A 378 -6.95 19.55 13.06
N PHE A 379 -7.24 19.66 14.36
CA PHE A 379 -6.24 19.37 15.41
C PHE A 379 -6.25 17.90 15.84
N MET A 380 -5.14 17.46 16.42
CA MET A 380 -4.97 16.10 16.97
C MET A 380 -4.73 16.18 18.48
N GLU A 381 -5.32 15.29 19.27
CA GLU A 381 -5.09 15.21 20.71
C GLU A 381 -3.88 14.33 21.03
N SER A 382 -2.81 14.89 21.60
CA SER A 382 -1.55 14.15 21.82
C SER A 382 -1.31 13.74 23.26
N GLU A 383 -1.53 14.62 24.23
CA GLU A 383 -1.29 14.28 25.64
C GLU A 383 -2.38 14.80 26.58
N VAL A 384 -2.56 14.14 27.71
CA VAL A 384 -3.47 14.57 28.78
C VAL A 384 -2.79 14.61 30.14
N THR A 385 -3.26 15.49 31.02
CA THR A 385 -2.83 15.50 32.43
C THR A 385 -4.02 15.59 33.37
N PHE A 386 -4.08 14.70 34.36
CA PHE A 386 -5.14 14.68 35.38
C PHE A 386 -4.79 15.47 36.64
N ASP A 387 -3.51 15.77 36.86
CA ASP A 387 -3.01 16.47 38.05
C ASP A 387 -2.28 17.79 37.74
N GLY A 388 -2.10 18.10 36.45
CA GLY A 388 -1.39 19.28 35.95
C GLY A 388 0.13 19.16 36.03
N GLN A 389 0.67 17.98 36.33
CA GLN A 389 2.11 17.73 36.48
C GLN A 389 2.58 16.55 35.62
N ALA A 390 1.88 15.43 35.69
CA ALA A 390 2.17 14.24 34.90
C ALA A 390 1.38 14.28 33.58
N TRP A 391 2.10 14.29 32.47
CA TRP A 391 1.54 14.19 31.13
C TRP A 391 1.55 12.73 30.69
N ARG A 392 0.45 12.31 30.06
CA ARG A 392 0.22 10.97 29.53
C ARG A 392 0.03 11.11 28.03
N ASP A 393 0.84 10.40 27.27
CA ASP A 393 0.69 10.29 25.84
C ASP A 393 -0.57 9.46 25.52
N LEU A 394 -1.43 10.01 24.66
CA LEU A 394 -2.69 9.39 24.27
C LEU A 394 -2.50 8.21 23.31
N TYR A 395 -1.35 8.10 22.65
CA TYR A 395 -1.04 7.06 21.67
C TYR A 395 0.02 6.05 22.15
N ASP A 396 0.37 6.10 23.44
CA ASP A 396 1.22 5.07 24.08
C ASP A 396 0.48 3.72 24.17
N GLU A 397 1.22 2.62 24.18
CA GLU A 397 0.68 1.24 24.19
C GLU A 397 -0.04 0.88 25.50
N GLU A 398 0.13 1.69 26.56
CA GLU A 398 -0.43 1.43 27.89
C GLU A 398 -1.53 2.44 28.27
N LEU A 399 -2.72 1.93 28.61
CA LEU A 399 -3.81 2.74 29.16
C LEU A 399 -3.34 3.48 30.45
N PRO A 400 -3.49 4.82 30.54
CA PRO A 400 -3.09 5.59 31.71
C PRO A 400 -3.61 5.02 33.03
N GLU A 401 -2.79 5.05 34.08
CA GLU A 401 -3.13 4.49 35.40
C GLU A 401 -4.44 5.07 35.97
N GLU A 402 -4.72 6.33 35.68
CA GLU A 402 -5.92 7.04 36.08
C GLU A 402 -7.18 6.45 35.42
N LEU A 403 -7.06 5.97 34.19
CA LEU A 403 -8.14 5.32 33.44
C LEU A 403 -8.22 3.83 33.75
N SER A 404 -7.09 3.15 33.94
CA SER A 404 -7.05 1.71 34.27
C SER A 404 -7.64 1.41 35.64
N ALA A 405 -7.60 2.38 36.57
CA ALA A 405 -8.27 2.29 37.85
C ALA A 405 -9.81 2.23 37.74
N VAL A 406 -10.38 2.70 36.62
CA VAL A 406 -11.82 2.76 36.36
C VAL A 406 -12.25 1.73 35.31
N ALA A 407 -11.36 1.36 34.39
CA ALA A 407 -11.56 0.32 33.40
C ALA A 407 -11.68 -1.07 34.07
N HIS A 408 -12.56 -1.92 33.54
CA HIS A 408 -12.54 -3.34 33.92
C HIS A 408 -11.29 -4.02 33.32
N PRO A 409 -10.69 -5.02 34.01
CA PRO A 409 -9.94 -6.05 33.32
C PRO A 409 -10.94 -6.87 32.47
N GLY A 410 -11.23 -6.37 31.26
CA GLY A 410 -12.06 -7.05 30.26
C GLY A 410 -11.30 -8.27 29.75
N GLY A 411 -11.86 -9.45 29.99
CA GLY A 411 -11.14 -10.71 29.85
C GLY A 411 -10.85 -11.10 28.41
N LEU A 412 -9.62 -11.56 28.19
CA LEU A 412 -9.30 -12.51 27.13
C LEU A 412 -10.23 -13.72 27.21
N ASN A 413 -11.09 -13.87 26.21
CA ASN A 413 -11.69 -15.14 25.80
C ASN A 413 -11.74 -15.21 24.28
#